data_AF-A0AAW9IHH3-F1
#
_entry.id   AF-A0AAW9IHH3-F1
#
_cell.length_a   1.000
_cell.length_b   1.000
_cell.length_c   1.000
_cell.angle_alpha   90.00
_cell.angle_beta   90.00
_cell.angle_gamma   90.00
#
_symmetry.space_group_name_H-M   'P 1'
#
loop_
_entity.id
_entity.type
_entity.pdbx_description
1 polymer ?
#
loop_
_entity_poly.entity_id
_entity_poly.type
_entity_poly.pdbx_seq_one_letter_code
_entity_poly.pdbx_strand_id
1 'polypeptide(L)'
;GDCDGILVPGGFGDRGIEGKIEAIRFARENKKPFLGICLGMQCSVIEFARNVLGYEGANSAEIDCETKYPVIDILPDQKDVEDLGGTMRLGLYPCKLDENSTAYNVYNDKLIYERHRHRYEFNNEYRKVIKEAGLDITGTSPD
;
A
#
# COMPACT_ATOMS: atom_id res chain seq x y z
N GLY A 1 -8.10 22.05 -9.16
CA GLY A 1 -8.93 21.87 -7.95
C GLY A 1 -8.21 22.52 -6.79
N ASP A 2 -8.93 23.27 -5.97
CA ASP A 2 -8.38 24.20 -4.97
C ASP A 2 -8.00 23.52 -3.64
N CYS A 3 -7.82 22.20 -3.61
CA CYS A 3 -7.45 21.50 -2.38
C CYS A 3 -5.94 21.51 -2.14
N ASP A 4 -5.56 21.61 -0.86
CA ASP A 4 -4.17 21.62 -0.41
C ASP A 4 -3.68 20.26 0.09
N GLY A 5 -4.56 19.26 0.15
CA GLY A 5 -4.22 17.91 0.55
C GLY A 5 -5.27 16.89 0.15
N ILE A 6 -4.86 15.64 -0.03
CA ILE A 6 -5.71 14.54 -0.46
C ILE A 6 -5.56 13.37 0.51
N LEU A 7 -6.69 12.83 0.97
CA LEU A 7 -6.76 11.64 1.82
C LEU A 7 -7.55 10.56 1.09
N VAL A 8 -6.93 9.39 0.90
CA VAL A 8 -7.66 8.19 0.46
C VAL A 8 -7.77 7.24 1.65
N PRO A 9 -8.97 7.05 2.21
CA PRO A 9 -9.16 6.22 3.39
C PRO A 9 -9.13 4.73 3.05
N GLY A 10 -9.28 3.90 4.10
CA GLY A 10 -9.54 2.47 3.93
C GLY A 10 -10.88 2.19 3.26
N GLY A 11 -11.08 0.93 2.86
CA GLY A 11 -12.31 0.46 2.25
C GLY A 11 -12.23 -1.02 1.92
N PHE A 12 -13.31 -1.56 1.36
CA PHE A 12 -13.40 -2.95 0.92
C PHE A 12 -14.07 -3.02 -0.44
N GLY A 13 -13.68 -3.99 -1.25
CA GLY A 13 -14.20 -4.22 -2.60
C GLY A 13 -13.60 -3.30 -3.67
N ASP A 14 -14.06 -3.54 -4.89
CA ASP A 14 -13.57 -2.95 -6.15
C ASP A 14 -14.19 -1.58 -6.50
N ARG A 15 -15.33 -1.25 -5.89
CA ARG A 15 -16.10 -0.06 -6.27
C ARG A 15 -15.28 1.22 -6.06
N GLY A 16 -15.07 1.95 -7.15
CA GLY A 16 -14.43 3.26 -7.16
C GLY A 16 -12.90 3.23 -6.99
N ILE A 17 -12.25 2.07 -7.21
CA ILE A 17 -10.79 1.95 -7.16
C ILE A 17 -10.11 2.86 -8.18
N GLU A 18 -10.57 2.87 -9.43
CA GLU A 18 -9.95 3.70 -10.48
C GLU A 18 -10.03 5.20 -10.17
N GLY A 19 -11.13 5.66 -9.56
CA GLY A 19 -11.24 7.05 -9.12
C GLY A 19 -10.26 7.40 -7.98
N LYS A 20 -9.99 6.46 -7.07
CA LYS A 20 -8.97 6.63 -6.03
C LYS A 20 -7.57 6.68 -6.63
N ILE A 21 -7.27 5.77 -7.57
CA ILE A 21 -5.99 5.73 -8.30
C ILE A 21 -5.75 7.06 -9.02
N GLU A 22 -6.77 7.60 -9.71
CA GLU A 22 -6.64 8.88 -10.39
C GLU A 22 -6.42 10.06 -9.42
N ALA A 23 -7.09 10.06 -8.26
CA ALA A 23 -6.85 11.07 -7.23
C ALA A 23 -5.42 11.00 -6.66
N ILE A 24 -4.87 9.80 -6.51
CA ILE A 24 -3.48 9.58 -6.07
C ILE A 24 -2.50 10.08 -7.13
N ARG A 25 -2.74 9.72 -8.40
CA ARG A 25 -1.94 10.19 -9.53
C ARG A 25 -1.91 11.72 -9.57
N PHE A 26 -3.09 12.35 -9.48
CA PHE A 26 -3.20 13.80 -9.41
C PHE A 26 -2.38 14.37 -8.24
N ALA A 27 -2.47 13.77 -7.05
CA ALA A 27 -1.70 14.22 -5.88
C ALA A 27 -0.19 14.16 -6.13
N ARG A 28 0.30 13.04 -6.67
CA ARG A 28 1.72 12.81 -6.97
C ARG A 28 2.24 13.77 -8.03
N GLU A 29 1.55 13.88 -9.16
CA GLU A 29 1.98 14.70 -10.30
C GLU A 29 1.93 16.20 -9.98
N ASN A 30 0.97 16.64 -9.15
CA ASN A 30 0.82 18.03 -8.75
C ASN A 30 1.53 18.36 -7.42
N LYS A 31 2.30 17.42 -6.85
CA LYS A 31 3.04 17.58 -5.59
C LYS A 31 2.15 18.06 -4.44
N LYS A 32 0.92 17.56 -4.38
CA LYS A 32 -0.02 17.83 -3.29
C LYS A 32 0.26 16.87 -2.13
N PRO A 33 0.26 17.35 -0.88
CA PRO A 33 0.26 16.50 0.31
C PRO A 33 -0.78 15.38 0.20
N PHE A 34 -0.37 14.16 0.50
CA PHE A 34 -1.19 12.97 0.33
C PHE A 34 -1.05 12.03 1.53
N LEU A 35 -2.17 11.42 1.95
CA LEU A 35 -2.19 10.33 2.92
C LEU A 35 -3.08 9.19 2.41
N GLY A 36 -2.52 8.00 2.30
CA GLY A 36 -3.23 6.78 1.94
C GLY A 36 -3.33 5.83 3.13
N ILE A 37 -4.54 5.45 3.54
CA ILE A 37 -4.78 4.58 4.70
C ILE A 37 -5.33 3.25 4.23
N CYS A 38 -4.71 2.14 4.65
CA CYS A 38 -5.18 0.78 4.33
C CYS A 38 -5.35 0.58 2.82
N LEU A 39 -6.59 0.50 2.32
CA LEU A 39 -6.87 0.45 0.87
C LEU A 39 -6.27 1.64 0.11
N GLY A 40 -6.20 2.82 0.73
CA GLY A 40 -5.51 3.97 0.13
C GLY A 40 -4.02 3.76 -0.07
N MET A 41 -3.35 3.05 0.84
CA MET A 41 -1.95 2.66 0.69
C MET A 41 -1.80 1.65 -0.46
N GLN A 42 -2.67 0.64 -0.51
CA GLN A 42 -2.69 -0.35 -1.61
C GLN A 42 -2.91 0.32 -2.97
N CYS A 43 -3.89 1.22 -3.08
CA CYS A 43 -4.13 1.99 -4.31
C CYS A 43 -2.93 2.87 -4.70
N SER A 44 -2.13 3.33 -3.72
CA SER A 44 -0.94 4.14 -3.99
C SER A 44 0.16 3.32 -4.63
N VAL A 45 0.36 2.08 -4.17
CA VAL A 45 1.29 1.14 -4.79
C VAL A 45 0.84 0.79 -6.21
N ILE A 46 -0.46 0.57 -6.41
CA ILE A 46 -1.04 0.30 -7.74
C ILE A 46 -0.82 1.48 -8.69
N GLU A 47 -1.10 2.71 -8.25
CA GLU A 47 -0.86 3.93 -9.04
C GLU A 47 0.61 4.05 -9.43
N PHE A 48 1.52 3.85 -8.48
CA PHE A 48 2.95 3.96 -8.70
C PHE A 48 3.45 2.89 -9.68
N ALA A 49 2.99 1.64 -9.53
CA ALA A 49 3.35 0.55 -10.44
C ALA A 49 2.87 0.82 -11.87
N ARG A 50 1.63 1.31 -12.05
CA ARG A 50 1.09 1.62 -13.38
C ARG A 50 1.81 2.80 -14.03
N ASN A 51 1.99 3.90 -13.29
CA ASN A 51 2.38 5.18 -13.89
C ASN A 51 3.88 5.50 -13.81
N VAL A 52 4.60 4.94 -12.82
CA VAL A 52 6.04 5.18 -12.63
C VAL A 52 6.87 3.99 -13.13
N LEU A 53 6.45 2.76 -12.82
CA LEU A 53 7.13 1.55 -13.30
C LEU A 53 6.69 1.11 -14.71
N GLY A 54 5.57 1.62 -15.22
CA GLY A 54 5.02 1.23 -16.52
C GLY A 54 4.40 -0.18 -16.54
N TYR A 55 4.04 -0.73 -15.38
CA TYR A 55 3.37 -2.02 -15.26
C TYR A 55 1.88 -1.85 -15.56
N GLU A 56 1.56 -1.67 -16.84
CA GLU A 56 0.18 -1.58 -17.32
C GLU A 56 -0.64 -2.80 -16.87
N GLY A 57 -1.76 -2.54 -16.18
CA GLY A 57 -2.60 -3.57 -15.61
C GLY A 57 -2.21 -4.05 -14.21
N ALA A 58 -1.17 -3.48 -13.57
CA ALA A 58 -0.85 -3.80 -12.18
C ALA A 58 -2.05 -3.58 -11.27
N ASN A 59 -2.31 -4.51 -10.35
CA ASN A 59 -3.48 -4.43 -9.48
C ASN A 59 -3.28 -5.22 -8.19
N SER A 60 -4.31 -5.19 -7.33
CA SER A 60 -4.44 -6.16 -6.26
C SER A 60 -5.05 -7.45 -6.78
N ALA A 61 -4.54 -8.59 -6.31
CA ALA A 61 -5.17 -9.89 -6.53
C ALA A 61 -6.59 -10.00 -5.92
N GLU A 62 -6.96 -9.11 -4.98
CA GLU A 62 -8.34 -8.98 -4.49
C GLU A 62 -9.30 -8.45 -5.55
N ILE A 63 -8.82 -7.50 -6.36
CA ILE A 63 -9.64 -6.71 -7.29
C ILE A 63 -9.60 -7.31 -8.69
N ASP A 64 -8.43 -7.78 -9.11
CA ASP A 64 -8.19 -8.40 -10.41
C ASP A 64 -7.24 -9.59 -10.22
N CYS A 65 -7.81 -10.80 -10.15
CA CYS A 65 -7.06 -12.03 -9.95
C CYS A 65 -6.21 -12.44 -11.17
N GLU A 66 -6.50 -11.88 -12.35
CA GLU A 66 -5.81 -12.19 -13.61
C GLU A 66 -4.71 -11.17 -13.93
N THR A 67 -4.46 -10.21 -13.03
CA THR A 67 -3.43 -9.20 -13.23
C THR A 67 -2.06 -9.84 -13.45
N LYS A 68 -1.36 -9.39 -14.49
CA LYS A 68 0.03 -9.81 -14.75
C LYS A 68 1.01 -9.30 -13.69
N TYR A 69 0.62 -8.27 -12.94
CA TYR A 69 1.48 -7.62 -11.95
C TYR A 69 0.73 -7.47 -10.61
N PRO A 70 0.62 -8.55 -9.80
CA PRO A 70 -0.03 -8.54 -8.49
C PRO A 70 0.87 -7.85 -7.45
N VAL A 71 0.87 -6.52 -7.47
CA VAL A 71 1.68 -5.70 -6.55
C VAL A 71 1.10 -5.67 -5.13
N ILE A 72 -0.19 -5.97 -4.99
CA ILE A 72 -0.87 -6.20 -3.72
C ILE A 72 -1.44 -7.62 -3.74
N ASP A 73 -1.01 -8.47 -2.82
CA ASP A 73 -1.35 -9.89 -2.81
C ASP A 73 -1.44 -10.43 -1.38
N ILE A 74 -2.01 -11.62 -1.22
CA ILE A 74 -1.92 -12.39 0.02
C ILE A 74 -0.49 -12.92 0.14
N LEU A 75 0.06 -12.94 1.36
CA LEU A 75 1.39 -13.48 1.60
C LEU A 75 1.47 -14.96 1.15
N PRO A 76 2.57 -15.41 0.55
CA PRO A 76 2.70 -16.79 0.06
C PRO A 76 2.34 -17.86 1.10
N ASP A 77 2.76 -17.67 2.35
CA ASP A 77 2.48 -18.58 3.48
C ASP A 77 0.99 -18.66 3.86
N GLN A 78 0.17 -17.75 3.33
CA GLN A 78 -1.27 -17.66 3.53
C GLN A 78 -2.07 -18.13 2.30
N LYS A 79 -1.42 -18.46 1.18
CA LYS A 79 -2.09 -18.88 -0.06
C LYS A 79 -2.68 -20.29 0.01
N ASP A 80 -2.11 -21.17 0.84
CA ASP A 80 -2.60 -22.55 1.04
C ASP A 80 -3.70 -22.67 2.11
N VAL A 81 -4.16 -21.55 2.68
CA VAL A 81 -5.21 -21.55 3.70
C VAL A 81 -6.58 -21.52 3.01
N GLU A 82 -7.30 -22.65 3.03
CA GLU A 82 -8.65 -22.79 2.45
C GLU A 82 -9.68 -21.82 3.08
N ASP A 83 -9.43 -21.36 4.31
CA ASP A 83 -10.24 -20.35 5.00
C ASP A 83 -9.53 -18.98 5.00
N LEU A 84 -9.94 -18.11 4.07
CA LEU A 84 -9.50 -16.71 3.99
C LEU A 84 -9.83 -15.88 5.26
N GLY A 85 -10.59 -16.41 6.21
CA GLY A 85 -10.76 -15.83 7.54
C GLY A 85 -9.50 -15.85 8.38
N GLY A 86 -8.64 -16.86 8.21
CA GLY A 86 -7.40 -17.07 8.99
C GLY A 86 -6.23 -16.19 8.56
N THR A 87 -6.32 -15.51 7.42
CA THR A 87 -5.24 -14.69 6.85
C THR A 87 -5.31 -13.23 7.26
N MET A 88 -6.37 -12.82 7.97
CA MET A 88 -6.60 -11.43 8.38
C MET A 88 -5.59 -10.98 9.45
N ARG A 89 -4.84 -9.92 9.13
CA ARG A 89 -4.08 -9.16 10.12
C ARG A 89 -5.04 -8.27 10.91
N LEU A 90 -5.32 -8.67 12.15
CA LEU A 90 -6.30 -8.00 13.03
C LEU A 90 -5.71 -7.74 14.41
N GLY A 91 -5.63 -6.47 14.80
CA GLY A 91 -5.15 -6.08 16.13
C GLY A 91 -3.87 -5.26 16.07
N LEU A 92 -3.14 -5.24 17.18
CA LEU A 92 -1.95 -4.41 17.34
C LEU A 92 -0.71 -5.15 16.80
N TYR A 93 0.01 -4.53 15.87
CA TYR A 93 1.24 -5.10 15.31
C TYR A 93 2.40 -4.11 15.37
N PRO A 94 3.64 -4.59 15.57
CA PRO A 94 4.82 -3.75 15.51
C PRO A 94 5.14 -3.30 14.08
N CYS A 95 5.64 -2.08 13.95
CA CYS A 95 6.22 -1.54 12.72
C CYS A 95 7.56 -0.88 13.06
N LYS A 96 8.64 -1.38 12.46
CA LYS A 96 9.98 -0.82 12.61
C LYS A 96 10.17 0.27 11.56
N LEU A 97 10.46 1.49 12.01
CA LEU A 97 10.63 2.65 11.14
C LEU A 97 12.10 2.85 10.73
N ASP A 98 12.31 3.35 9.51
CA ASP A 98 13.59 3.90 9.05
C ASP A 98 13.81 5.26 9.71
N GLU A 99 14.93 5.42 10.42
CA GLU A 99 15.31 6.63 11.16
C GLU A 99 15.46 7.87 10.27
N ASN A 100 15.64 7.70 8.95
CA ASN A 100 15.72 8.80 8.00
C ASN A 100 14.36 9.23 7.42
N SER A 101 13.28 8.55 7.81
CA SER A 101 11.96 8.76 7.22
C SER A 101 11.16 9.88 7.87
N THR A 102 10.24 10.48 7.11
CA THR A 102 9.21 11.37 7.67
C THR A 102 8.39 10.67 8.76
N ALA A 103 8.12 9.37 8.62
CA ALA A 103 7.38 8.61 9.64
C ALA A 103 8.13 8.60 10.97
N TYR A 104 9.44 8.31 10.98
CA TYR A 104 10.25 8.36 12.20
C TYR A 104 10.26 9.76 12.81
N ASN A 105 10.39 10.81 12.01
CA ASN A 105 10.37 12.19 12.51
C ASN A 105 9.04 12.57 13.19
N VAL A 106 7.92 11.98 12.74
CA VAL A 106 6.60 12.23 13.33
C VAL A 106 6.41 11.43 14.61
N TYR A 107 6.77 10.14 14.62
CA TYR A 107 6.56 9.27 15.78
C TYR A 107 7.63 9.45 16.87
N ASN A 108 8.84 9.84 16.49
CA ASN A 108 10.02 9.94 17.34
C ASN A 108 10.34 8.63 18.10
N ASP A 109 10.04 7.50 17.49
CA ASP A 109 10.33 6.16 17.99
C ASP A 109 10.67 5.23 16.81
N LYS A 110 11.60 4.30 17.03
CA LYS A 110 12.05 3.33 16.03
C LYS A 110 11.07 2.16 15.90
N LEU A 111 10.36 1.81 16.97
CA LEU A 111 9.41 0.70 16.99
C LEU A 111 8.05 1.19 17.47
N ILE A 112 7.12 1.33 16.54
CA ILE A 112 5.76 1.76 16.82
C ILE A 112 4.80 0.58 16.79
N TYR A 113 3.60 0.77 17.35
CA TYR A 113 2.55 -0.23 17.37
C TYR A 113 1.27 0.36 16.82
N GLU A 114 0.77 -0.19 15.73
CA GLU A 114 -0.44 0.29 15.07
C GLU A 114 -1.49 -0.81 14.96
N ARG A 115 -2.76 -0.39 14.84
CA ARG A 115 -3.86 -1.33 14.69
C ARG A 115 -4.09 -1.66 13.22
N HIS A 116 -3.95 -2.93 12.88
CA HIS A 116 -4.20 -3.47 11.55
C HIS A 116 -5.59 -4.09 11.47
N ARG A 117 -6.20 -3.95 10.29
CA ARG A 117 -7.43 -4.63 9.90
C ARG A 117 -7.45 -4.76 8.37
N HIS A 118 -6.68 -5.69 7.85
CA HIS A 118 -6.61 -5.97 6.41
C HIS A 118 -6.14 -7.42 6.16
N ARG A 119 -6.17 -7.84 4.89
CA ARG A 119 -5.81 -9.19 4.45
C ARG A 119 -4.71 -9.18 3.40
N TYR A 120 -4.80 -8.24 2.46
CA TYR A 120 -3.84 -8.13 1.37
C TYR A 120 -2.70 -7.18 1.73
N GLU A 121 -1.49 -7.60 1.40
CA GLU A 121 -0.24 -6.94 1.73
C GLU A 121 0.48 -6.49 0.46
N PHE A 122 1.51 -5.67 0.63
CA PHE A 122 2.44 -5.39 -0.45
C PHE A 122 3.22 -6.65 -0.83
N ASN A 123 3.23 -7.02 -2.12
CA ASN A 123 3.99 -8.16 -2.60
C ASN A 123 5.50 -7.84 -2.60
N ASN A 124 6.25 -8.52 -1.73
CA ASN A 124 7.69 -8.30 -1.53
C ASN A 124 8.55 -8.60 -2.78
N GLU A 125 8.05 -9.33 -3.78
CA GLU A 125 8.74 -9.50 -5.07
C GLU A 125 9.00 -8.14 -5.76
N TYR A 126 8.10 -7.17 -5.55
CA TYR A 126 8.19 -5.83 -6.12
C TYR A 126 8.99 -4.85 -5.25
N ARG A 127 9.43 -5.26 -4.03
CA ARG A 127 10.11 -4.38 -3.07
C ARG A 127 11.32 -3.68 -3.67
N LYS A 128 12.16 -4.45 -4.36
CA LYS A 128 13.40 -3.94 -4.94
C LYS A 128 13.12 -2.91 -6.04
N VAL A 129 12.29 -3.27 -7.01
CA VAL A 129 12.00 -2.42 -8.18
C VAL A 129 11.28 -1.13 -7.80
N ILE A 130 10.34 -1.19 -6.85
CA ILE A 130 9.63 0.00 -6.35
C ILE A 130 10.59 0.96 -5.64
N LYS A 131 11.48 0.43 -4.80
CA LYS A 131 12.48 1.25 -4.10
C LYS A 131 13.47 1.89 -5.08
N GLU A 132 13.96 1.14 -6.06
CA GLU A 132 14.87 1.65 -7.10
C GLU A 132 14.22 2.72 -7.98
N ALA A 133 12.90 2.67 -8.16
CA ALA A 133 12.13 3.69 -8.87
C ALA A 133 11.77 4.93 -8.02
N GLY A 134 12.13 4.94 -6.72
CA GLY A 134 12.03 6.11 -5.87
C GLY A 134 10.86 6.15 -4.89
N LEU A 135 10.13 5.04 -4.69
CA LEU A 135 9.17 4.93 -3.59
C LEU A 135 9.80 4.22 -2.39
N ASP A 136 10.07 4.98 -1.34
CA ASP A 136 10.70 4.45 -0.13
C ASP A 136 9.74 3.65 0.74
N ILE A 137 10.21 2.49 1.21
CA ILE A 137 9.53 1.66 2.21
C ILE A 137 10.17 1.97 3.56
N THR A 138 9.47 2.77 4.35
CA THR A 138 9.99 3.39 5.58
C THR A 138 9.50 2.74 6.85
N GLY A 139 8.56 1.80 6.75
CA GLY A 139 8.06 1.00 7.87
C GLY A 139 7.87 -0.45 7.44
N THR A 140 8.38 -1.39 8.22
CA THR A 140 8.22 -2.83 7.96
C THR A 140 7.80 -3.58 9.22
N SER A 141 7.09 -4.69 9.05
CA SER A 141 7.01 -5.69 10.13
C SER A 141 8.45 -6.11 10.49
N PRO A 142 8.76 -6.36 11.78
CA PRO A 142 10.06 -6.90 12.18
C PRO A 142 10.26 -8.36 11.78
N ASP A 143 9.18 -9.03 11.32
CA ASP A 143 9.16 -10.41 10.82
C ASP A 143 9.59 -10.52 9.35
#